data_AF-A0A178DVJ4-F1
#
_entry.id   AF-A0A178DVJ4-F1
#
_cell.length_a   1.000
_cell.length_b   1.000
_cell.length_c   1.000
_cell.angle_alpha   90.00
_cell.angle_beta   90.00
_cell.angle_gamma   90.00
#
_symmetry.space_group_name_H-M   'P 1'
#
loop_
_entity.id
_entity.type
_entity.pdbx_description
1 polymer ?
#
loop_
_entity_poly.entity_id
_entity_poly.type
_entity_poly.pdbx_seq_one_letter_code
_entity_poly.pdbx_strand_id
1 'polypeptide(L)'
;RYLALSYAWGNSSDRRPVVINNHEHYVTTNLEDFLRVWRQKAVQERDQPLADFYLWIDAICINQDDLLERKSQVMLMSEIYPKAK
;
A
#
# COMPACT_ATOMS: atom_id res chain seq x y z
N ARG A 1 -14.86 -0.02 -0.12
CA ARG A 1 -14.27 0.28 1.22
C ARG A 1 -12.80 -0.07 1.14
N TYR A 2 -11.94 0.64 1.86
CA TYR A 2 -10.50 0.40 1.78
C TYR A 2 -9.88 0.35 3.17
N LEU A 3 -8.74 -0.32 3.26
CA LEU A 3 -7.85 -0.33 4.41
C LEU A 3 -6.66 0.56 4.08
N ALA A 4 -6.20 1.36 5.02
CA ALA A 4 -5.00 2.18 4.86
C ALA A 4 -3.86 1.53 5.64
N LEU A 5 -2.77 1.19 4.96
CA LEU A 5 -1.59 0.64 5.61
C LEU A 5 -0.84 1.76 6.34
N SER A 6 -0.53 1.53 7.62
CA SER A 6 0.40 2.37 8.39
C SER A 6 1.63 1.52 8.71
N TYR A 7 2.78 1.93 8.21
CA TYR A 7 4.03 1.20 8.39
C TYR A 7 5.22 2.17 8.33
N ALA A 8 6.32 1.79 8.96
CA ALA A 8 7.58 2.53 8.80
C ALA A 8 8.17 2.21 7.42
N TRP A 9 8.55 3.23 6.66
CA TRP A 9 9.26 3.01 5.40
C TRP A 9 10.61 2.36 5.70
N GLY A 10 10.87 1.22 5.06
CA GLY A 10 12.10 0.45 5.26
C GLY A 10 13.32 1.11 4.62
N ASN A 11 14.39 0.33 4.45
CA ASN A 11 15.56 0.80 3.72
C ASN A 11 15.20 1.13 2.26
N SER A 12 15.31 2.40 1.86
CA SER A 12 14.93 2.89 0.53
C SER A 12 15.84 2.39 -0.59
N SER A 13 17.05 1.94 -0.26
CA SER A 13 18.03 1.37 -1.19
C SER A 13 17.79 -0.10 -1.50
N ASP A 14 17.05 -0.80 -0.63
CA ASP A 14 16.71 -2.21 -0.81
C ASP A 14 15.25 -2.34 -1.25
N ARG A 15 15.06 -2.50 -2.57
CA ARG A 15 13.75 -2.54 -3.20
C ARG A 15 13.54 -3.86 -3.94
N ARG A 16 12.28 -4.31 -3.93
CA ARG A 16 11.82 -5.51 -4.62
C ARG A 16 10.67 -5.17 -5.57
N PRO A 17 10.56 -5.90 -6.70
CA PRO A 17 9.49 -5.68 -7.66
C PRO A 17 8.16 -6.23 -7.15
N VAL A 18 7.08 -5.50 -7.40
CA VAL A 18 5.69 -5.94 -7.30
C VAL A 18 4.97 -5.59 -8.60
N VAL A 19 4.03 -6.42 -9.03
CA VAL A 19 3.27 -6.18 -10.26
C VAL A 19 1.89 -5.63 -9.93
N ILE A 20 1.55 -4.48 -10.50
CA ILE A 20 0.26 -3.80 -10.34
C ILE A 20 -0.23 -3.42 -11.73
N ASN A 21 -1.44 -3.85 -12.12
CA ASN A 21 -1.99 -3.60 -13.45
C ASN A 21 -1.01 -3.92 -14.60
N ASN A 22 -0.29 -5.05 -14.48
CA ASN A 22 0.75 -5.51 -15.41
C ASN A 22 1.99 -4.61 -15.54
N HIS A 23 2.17 -3.65 -14.64
CA HIS A 23 3.36 -2.81 -14.56
C HIS A 23 4.18 -3.18 -13.33
N GLU A 24 5.51 -3.14 -13.46
CA GLU A 24 6.43 -3.41 -12.36
C GLU A 24 6.65 -2.13 -11.55
N HIS A 25 6.47 -2.24 -10.24
CA HIS A 25 6.72 -1.18 -9.27
C HIS A 25 7.74 -1.67 -8.25
N TYR A 26 8.68 -0.81 -7.87
CA TYR A 26 9.71 -1.14 -6.89
C TYR A 26 9.36 -0.58 -5.52
N VAL A 27 9.08 -1.48 -4.58
CA VAL A 27 8.75 -1.16 -3.20
C VAL A 27 9.84 -1.60 -2.25
N THR A 28 9.89 -1.04 -1.04
CA THR A 28 10.84 -1.47 -0.01
C THR A 28 10.61 -2.94 0.38
N THR A 29 11.67 -3.65 0.76
CA THR A 29 11.61 -5.07 1.16
C THR A 29 10.52 -5.35 2.20
N ASN A 30 10.37 -4.48 3.20
CA ASN A 30 9.36 -4.66 4.24
C ASN A 30 7.92 -4.58 3.71
N LEU A 31 7.66 -3.75 2.69
CA LEU A 31 6.35 -3.65 2.05
C LEU A 31 6.08 -4.87 1.17
N GLU A 32 7.09 -5.37 0.45
CA GLU A 32 6.95 -6.61 -0.34
C GLU A 32 6.65 -7.82 0.55
N ASP A 33 7.41 -7.99 1.65
CA ASP A 33 7.18 -9.07 2.61
C ASP A 33 5.76 -8.99 3.19
N PHE A 34 5.29 -7.79 3.54
CA PHE A 34 3.91 -7.56 3.99
C PHE A 34 2.89 -7.94 2.91
N LEU A 35 3.05 -7.47 1.67
CA LEU A 35 2.14 -7.74 0.56
C LEU A 35 2.04 -9.25 0.24
N ARG A 36 3.15 -9.98 0.39
CA ARG A 36 3.19 -11.43 0.23
C ARG A 36 2.33 -12.14 1.27
N VAL A 37 2.48 -11.76 2.54
CA VAL A 37 1.66 -12.31 3.63
C VAL A 37 0.19 -11.89 3.48
N TRP A 38 -0.06 -10.64 3.14
CA TRP A 38 -1.40 -10.11 2.88
C TRP A 38 -2.13 -10.95 1.83
N ARG A 39 -1.50 -11.20 0.69
CA ARG A 39 -2.08 -12.00 -0.40
C ARG A 39 -2.43 -13.42 0.03
N GLN A 40 -1.58 -14.06 0.84
CA GLN A 40 -1.83 -15.40 1.36
C GLN A 40 -3.04 -15.43 2.30
N LYS A 41 -3.16 -14.44 3.18
CA LYS A 41 -4.25 -14.35 4.17
C LYS A 41 -5.57 -13.86 3.56
N ALA A 42 -5.52 -13.03 2.52
CA ALA A 42 -6.69 -12.36 1.98
C ALA A 42 -7.78 -13.29 1.47
N VAL A 43 -7.43 -14.54 1.11
CA VAL A 43 -8.34 -15.57 0.61
C VAL A 43 -8.71 -16.63 1.67
N GLN A 44 -8.14 -16.57 2.87
CA GLN A 44 -8.30 -17.63 3.89
C GLN A 44 -9.48 -17.39 4.84
N GLU A 45 -9.92 -16.15 5.03
CA GLU A 45 -11.02 -15.82 5.95
C GLU A 45 -12.38 -16.05 5.26
N ARG A 46 -13.24 -16.90 5.86
CA ARG A 46 -14.52 -17.32 5.27
C ARG A 46 -15.64 -16.30 5.43
N ASP A 47 -15.69 -15.58 6.54
CA ASP A 47 -16.82 -14.72 6.88
C ASP A 47 -16.67 -13.29 6.32
N GLN A 48 -15.44 -12.81 6.19
CA GLN A 48 -15.11 -11.51 5.59
C GLN A 48 -13.68 -11.51 5.03
N PRO A 49 -13.48 -12.02 3.79
CA PRO A 49 -12.15 -12.06 3.18
C PRO A 49 -11.52 -10.67 3.09
N LEU A 50 -10.23 -10.53 3.41
CA LEU A 50 -9.51 -9.27 3.17
C LEU A 50 -9.47 -8.92 1.67
N ALA A 51 -9.70 -9.90 0.79
CA ALA A 51 -9.85 -9.69 -0.65
C ALA A 51 -11.02 -8.76 -1.01
N ASP A 52 -12.01 -8.58 -0.13
CA ASP A 52 -13.14 -7.66 -0.34
C ASP A 52 -12.77 -6.18 -0.13
N PHE A 53 -11.57 -5.91 0.38
CA PHE A 53 -11.09 -4.56 0.67
C PHE A 53 -10.02 -4.13 -0.32
N TYR A 54 -10.15 -2.89 -0.80
CA TYR A 54 -9.03 -2.22 -1.44
C TYR A 54 -7.97 -1.88 -0.39
N LEU A 55 -6.70 -1.99 -0.75
CA LEU A 55 -5.60 -1.64 0.13
C LEU A 55 -4.94 -0.36 -0.38
N TRP A 56 -5.04 0.70 0.41
CA TRP A 56 -4.37 1.96 0.16
C TRP A 56 -3.01 1.96 0.86
N ILE A 57 -1.95 2.15 0.07
CA ILE A 57 -0.56 2.18 0.53
C ILE A 57 0.05 3.44 -0.04
N ASP A 58 0.49 4.36 0.81
CA ASP A 58 1.04 5.65 0.42
C ASP A 58 2.21 5.51 -0.57
N ALA A 59 3.12 4.55 -0.36
CA ALA A 59 4.25 4.29 -1.25
C ALA A 59 3.86 3.83 -2.68
N ILE A 60 2.60 3.42 -2.90
CA ILE A 60 2.09 2.95 -4.20
C ILE A 60 1.05 3.93 -4.77
N CYS A 61 0.10 4.37 -3.94
CA CYS A 61 -1.02 5.21 -4.36
C CYS A 61 -0.65 6.68 -4.54
N ILE A 62 0.47 7.12 -3.97
CA ILE A 62 1.01 8.46 -4.17
C ILE A 62 2.19 8.36 -5.13
N ASN A 63 2.20 9.22 -6.15
CA ASN A 63 3.36 9.37 -7.02
C ASN A 63 4.55 9.90 -6.21
N GLN A 64 5.55 9.04 -6.00
CA GLN A 64 6.71 9.37 -5.18
C GLN A 64 7.72 10.27 -5.88
N ASP A 65 7.65 10.34 -7.22
CA ASP A 65 8.58 11.09 -8.06
C ASP A 65 8.11 12.54 -8.31
N ASP A 66 6.82 12.82 -8.10
CA ASP A 66 6.26 14.18 -8.15
C ASP A 66 6.16 14.78 -6.74
N LEU A 67 7.08 15.69 -6.41
CA LEU A 67 7.11 16.36 -5.11
C LEU A 67 5.88 17.23 -4.82
N LEU A 68 5.27 17.84 -5.84
CA LEU A 68 4.10 18.70 -5.69
C LEU A 68 2.85 17.86 -5.43
N GLU A 69 2.67 16.80 -6.20
CA GLU A 69 1.61 15.81 -5.99
C GLU A 69 1.77 15.15 -4.62
N ARG A 70 2.97 14.64 -4.32
CA ARG A 70 3.26 13.96 -3.05
C ARG A 70 2.92 14.85 -1.86
N LYS A 71 3.34 16.11 -1.88
CA LYS A 71 3.01 17.05 -0.81
C LYS A 71 1.49 17.22 -0.67
N SER A 72 0.78 17.35 -1.79
CA SER A 72 -0.68 17.48 -1.82
C SER A 72 -1.37 16.23 -1.26
N GLN A 73 -0.93 15.04 -1.66
CA GLN A 73 -1.47 13.76 -1.17
C GLN A 73 -1.18 13.52 0.32
N VAL A 74 0.00 13.90 0.79
CA VAL A 74 0.34 13.80 2.22
C VAL A 74 -0.58 14.66 3.07
N MET A 75 -0.96 15.85 2.62
CA MET A 75 -1.94 16.70 3.33
C MET A 75 -3.33 16.01 3.42
N LEU A 76 -3.71 15.26 2.37
CA LEU A 76 -4.96 14.50 2.33
C LEU A 76 -4.95 13.24 3.19
N MET A 77 -3.80 12.77 3.70
CA MET A 77 -3.75 11.59 4.57
C MET A 77 -4.62 11.77 5.82
N SER A 78 -4.71 12.99 6.35
CA SER A 78 -5.60 13.33 7.46
C SER A 78 -7.09 13.06 7.19
N GLU A 79 -7.48 13.00 5.91
CA GLU A 79 -8.83 12.62 5.49
C GLU A 79 -8.94 11.16 5.05
N ILE A 80 -7.86 10.57 4.53
CA ILE A 80 -7.84 9.20 4.02
C ILE A 80 -7.87 8.20 5.18
N TYR A 81 -7.04 8.37 6.21
CA TYR A 81 -6.95 7.40 7.30
C TYR A 81 -8.25 7.27 8.11
N PRO A 82 -8.95 8.36 8.49
CA PRO A 82 -10.21 8.24 9.24
C PRO A 82 -11.35 7.59 8.45
N LYS A 83 -11.28 7.61 7.12
CA LYS A 83 -12.25 6.96 6.22
C LYS A 83 -11.90 5.49 5.93
N ALA A 84 -10.70 5.06 6.30
CA ALA A 84 -10.27 3.67 6.19
C ALA A 84 -11.01 2.79 7.21
N LYS A 85 -11.14 1.51 6.87
CA LYS A 85 -11.86 0.50 7.65
C LYS A 85 -10.99 -0.17 8.71
#